data_AF-A0A380KAU6-F1
#
_entry.id   AF-A0A380KAU6-F1
#
_cell.length_a   1.000
_cell.length_b   1.000
_cell.length_c   1.000
_cell.angle_alpha   90.00
_cell.angle_beta   90.00
_cell.angle_gamma   90.00
#
_symmetry.space_group_name_H-M   'P 1'
#
loop_
_entity.id
_entity.type
_entity.pdbx_description
1 polymer ?
#
loop_
_entity_poly.entity_id
_entity_poly.type
_entity_poly.pdbx_seq_one_letter_code
_entity_poly.pdbx_strand_id
1 'polypeptide(L)'
;MDSEINSDTRSFKVVADLTNLGEGTQTVPLQVTDLPSGVTATASPSSISVTIGKKKNKTFEVQGEVDSSQLATGYELKKVSTNISEVEITSSESIIDQIDHVVAKLPETKVLDSNYSGRVALQAVAADGTILASAINPSKAKLEVTVKKLTKTVPVTVKTTGEMSDKISDISYKLSQSQVTISGSQDALDAVDEVVANVDIANVTKDTSVSVNLSANNVTVDPSVVTVQLTVTKK
;
A
#
# COMPACT_ATOMS: atom_id res chain seq x y z
N MET A 1 4.12 46.27 -13.23
CA MET A 1 5.51 45.87 -12.95
C MET A 1 5.47 45.18 -11.60
N ASP A 2 5.52 43.85 -11.62
CA ASP A 2 5.46 43.02 -10.41
C ASP A 2 6.71 43.27 -9.56
N SER A 3 6.53 43.99 -8.46
CA SER A 3 7.56 44.23 -7.44
C SER A 3 7.88 42.98 -6.62
N GLU A 4 7.34 41.81 -6.98
CA GLU A 4 7.53 40.54 -6.28
C GLU A 4 8.74 39.73 -6.77
N ILE A 5 9.35 40.09 -7.91
CA ILE A 5 10.47 39.33 -8.52
C ILE A 5 11.84 39.93 -8.16
N ASN A 6 11.91 41.17 -7.65
CA ASN A 6 13.18 41.80 -7.32
C ASN A 6 13.65 41.42 -5.90
N SER A 7 14.87 40.85 -5.80
CA SER A 7 15.51 40.54 -4.52
C SER A 7 15.77 41.77 -3.65
N ASP A 8 15.86 42.96 -4.24
CA ASP A 8 16.09 44.23 -3.53
C ASP A 8 14.81 44.79 -2.87
N THR A 9 13.62 44.27 -3.18
CA THR A 9 12.33 44.68 -2.60
C THR A 9 11.73 43.68 -1.61
N ARG A 10 12.40 42.53 -1.38
CA ARG A 10 11.96 41.46 -0.45
C ARG A 10 12.76 41.45 0.86
N SER A 11 13.11 42.62 1.38
CA SER A 11 13.72 42.73 2.71
C SER A 11 12.71 42.64 3.84
N PHE A 12 11.41 42.86 3.56
CA PHE A 12 10.40 42.94 4.59
C PHE A 12 10.06 41.57 5.21
N LYS A 13 9.68 41.58 6.48
CA LYS A 13 9.25 40.40 7.23
C LYS A 13 7.90 40.65 7.85
N VAL A 14 7.11 39.60 8.01
CA VAL A 14 5.88 39.65 8.82
C VAL A 14 6.16 38.88 10.10
N VAL A 15 6.10 39.58 11.23
CA VAL A 15 6.46 39.04 12.55
C VAL A 15 5.29 39.15 13.52
N ALA A 16 5.24 38.20 14.46
CA ALA A 16 4.34 38.22 15.60
C ALA A 16 5.20 38.04 16.86
N ASP A 17 5.14 38.99 17.79
CA ASP A 17 5.86 38.91 19.06
C ASP A 17 5.00 38.20 20.11
N LEU A 18 5.56 37.11 20.67
CA LEU A 18 4.91 36.29 21.69
C LEU A 18 5.57 36.40 23.07
N THR A 19 6.61 37.24 23.22
CA THR A 19 7.50 37.24 24.41
C THR A 19 6.80 37.53 25.73
N ASN A 20 5.75 38.34 25.73
CA ASN A 20 5.02 38.76 26.94
C ASN A 20 3.65 38.11 27.09
N LEU A 21 3.36 37.04 26.34
CA LEU A 21 2.08 36.35 26.37
C LEU A 21 2.15 35.12 27.29
N GLY A 22 1.10 34.93 28.07
CA GLY A 22 0.93 33.74 28.92
C GLY A 22 0.34 32.54 28.17
N GLU A 23 0.19 31.43 28.89
CA GLU A 23 -0.45 30.21 28.38
C GLU A 23 -1.91 30.47 27.96
N GLY A 24 -2.38 29.69 26.98
CA GLY A 24 -3.74 29.77 26.42
C GLY A 24 -3.78 30.28 24.98
N THR A 25 -5.00 30.42 24.47
CA THR A 25 -5.24 30.96 23.11
C THR A 25 -5.22 32.48 23.16
N GLN A 26 -4.38 33.08 22.31
CA GLN A 26 -4.15 34.51 22.22
C GLN A 26 -4.35 34.97 20.78
N THR A 27 -4.91 36.16 20.60
CA THR A 27 -4.93 36.82 19.29
C THR A 27 -3.80 37.82 19.23
N VAL A 28 -2.90 37.65 18.26
CA VAL A 28 -1.63 38.40 18.17
C VAL A 28 -1.60 39.18 16.86
N PRO A 29 -1.32 40.50 16.91
CA PRO A 29 -1.22 41.32 15.70
C PRO A 29 0.01 40.93 14.87
N LEU A 30 -0.15 40.92 13.55
CA LEU A 30 0.96 40.77 12.61
C LEU A 30 1.56 42.13 12.32
N GLN A 31 2.89 42.24 12.41
CA GLN A 31 3.63 43.44 12.11
C GLN A 31 4.51 43.24 10.88
N VAL A 32 4.47 44.17 9.94
CA VAL A 32 5.38 44.18 8.80
C VAL A 32 6.60 45.01 9.15
N THR A 33 7.78 44.39 9.19
CA THR A 33 9.07 45.02 9.49
C THR A 33 9.98 45.01 8.27
N ASP A 34 11.10 45.73 8.31
CA ASP A 34 12.13 45.74 7.25
C ASP A 34 11.63 46.22 5.86
N LEU A 35 10.64 47.12 5.84
CA LEU A 35 10.11 47.74 4.62
C LEU A 35 11.08 48.77 4.02
N PRO A 36 11.25 48.82 2.68
CA PRO A 36 11.98 49.89 2.03
C PRO A 36 11.37 51.28 2.26
N SER A 37 12.22 52.30 2.32
CA SER A 37 11.80 53.69 2.45
C SER A 37 10.81 54.10 1.35
N GLY A 38 9.69 54.72 1.73
CA GLY A 38 8.64 55.17 0.81
C GLY A 38 7.56 54.13 0.49
N VAL A 39 7.62 52.94 1.10
CA VAL A 39 6.61 51.88 0.94
C VAL A 39 5.78 51.75 2.22
N THR A 40 4.48 51.50 2.06
CA THR A 40 3.58 51.09 3.16
C THR A 40 3.04 49.70 2.86
N ALA A 41 2.86 48.88 3.90
CA ALA A 41 2.29 47.55 3.77
C ALA A 41 1.30 47.29 4.91
N THR A 42 0.30 46.47 4.62
CA THR A 42 -0.68 46.01 5.60
C THR A 42 -0.76 44.48 5.54
N ALA A 43 -0.78 43.82 6.70
CA ALA A 43 -1.00 42.39 6.77
C ALA A 43 -2.50 42.09 6.68
N SER A 44 -2.86 41.11 5.85
CA SER A 44 -4.23 40.58 5.75
C SER A 44 -4.17 39.06 5.88
N PRO A 45 -4.64 38.47 7.01
CA PRO A 45 -5.28 39.14 8.15
C PRO A 45 -4.31 40.01 8.97
N SER A 46 -4.84 40.98 9.73
CA SER A 46 -4.05 41.87 10.59
C SER A 46 -3.60 41.22 11.90
N SER A 47 -4.19 40.07 12.25
CA SER A 47 -3.86 39.29 13.45
C SER A 47 -4.06 37.80 13.20
N ILE A 48 -3.38 36.98 14.00
CA ILE A 48 -3.51 35.52 14.00
C ILE A 48 -3.90 35.01 15.39
N SER A 49 -4.60 33.89 15.43
CA SER A 49 -4.85 33.15 16.68
C SER A 49 -3.74 32.14 16.91
N VAL A 50 -3.10 32.19 18.07
CA VAL A 50 -2.04 31.28 18.49
C VAL A 50 -2.37 30.66 19.84
N THR A 51 -2.03 29.39 20.04
CA THR A 51 -2.18 28.73 21.34
C THR A 51 -0.80 28.48 21.94
N ILE A 52 -0.53 29.08 23.10
CA ILE A 52 0.75 28.99 23.82
C ILE A 52 0.59 28.00 24.97
N GLY A 53 1.53 27.07 25.12
CA GLY A 53 1.53 26.10 26.21
C GLY A 53 2.94 25.70 26.60
N LYS A 54 3.07 25.03 27.76
CA LYS A 54 4.36 24.54 28.25
C LYS A 54 4.95 23.53 27.28
N LYS A 55 6.18 23.80 26.84
CA LYS A 55 6.93 22.90 25.96
C LYS A 55 7.29 21.62 26.71
N LYS A 56 7.00 20.47 26.11
CA LYS A 56 7.36 19.14 26.61
C LYS A 56 7.91 18.29 25.47
N ASN A 57 8.91 17.48 25.79
CA ASN A 57 9.51 16.51 24.89
C ASN A 57 9.24 15.10 25.42
N LYS A 58 8.86 14.17 24.55
CA LYS A 58 8.65 12.76 24.90
C LYS A 58 8.89 11.87 23.67
N THR A 59 9.37 10.66 23.89
CA THR A 59 9.54 9.66 22.84
C THR A 59 8.28 8.82 22.69
N PHE A 60 7.98 8.44 21.45
CA PHE A 60 6.84 7.60 21.09
C PHE A 60 7.24 6.57 20.04
N GLU A 61 6.58 5.42 20.09
CA GLU A 61 6.76 4.35 19.12
C GLU A 61 6.20 4.77 17.74
N VAL A 62 6.90 4.34 16.70
CA VAL A 62 6.50 4.51 15.30
C VAL A 62 5.89 3.22 14.78
N GLN A 63 4.66 3.32 14.29
CA GLN A 63 3.92 2.23 13.69
C GLN A 63 3.72 2.51 12.20
N GLY A 64 3.90 1.50 11.36
CA GLY A 64 3.57 1.62 9.95
C GLY A 64 2.09 1.31 9.74
N GLU A 65 1.42 2.13 8.94
CA GLU A 65 -0.01 2.00 8.67
C GLU A 65 -0.29 1.85 7.17
N VAL A 66 -1.13 0.88 6.82
CA VAL A 66 -1.61 0.63 5.46
C VAL A 66 -3.10 0.37 5.54
N ASP A 67 -3.89 1.14 4.80
CA ASP A 67 -5.34 0.91 4.73
C ASP A 67 -5.64 -0.32 3.86
N SER A 68 -6.63 -1.12 4.25
CA SER A 68 -7.08 -2.29 3.48
C SER A 68 -7.50 -1.95 2.05
N SER A 69 -8.05 -0.75 1.82
CA SER A 69 -8.43 -0.25 0.49
C SER A 69 -7.23 0.05 -0.41
N GLN A 70 -6.03 0.15 0.16
CA GLN A 70 -4.79 0.35 -0.58
C GLN A 70 -4.13 -0.98 -1.00
N LEU A 71 -4.79 -2.12 -0.80
CA LEU A 71 -4.35 -3.41 -1.32
C LEU A 71 -5.08 -3.70 -2.64
N ALA A 72 -4.33 -4.07 -3.67
CA ALA A 72 -4.94 -4.47 -4.93
C ALA A 72 -5.79 -5.74 -4.74
N THR A 73 -6.85 -5.90 -5.53
CA THR A 73 -7.68 -7.10 -5.52
C THR A 73 -6.83 -8.35 -5.72
N GLY A 74 -7.02 -9.36 -4.86
CA GLY A 74 -6.24 -10.59 -4.90
C GLY A 74 -4.89 -10.50 -4.20
N TYR A 75 -4.65 -9.44 -3.43
CA TYR A 75 -3.48 -9.28 -2.57
C TYR A 75 -3.90 -9.10 -1.12
N GLU A 76 -3.05 -9.56 -0.21
CA GLU A 76 -3.19 -9.38 1.22
C GLU A 76 -1.89 -8.83 1.83
N LEU A 77 -2.04 -8.10 2.92
CA LEU A 77 -0.94 -7.54 3.68
C LEU A 77 -0.18 -8.66 4.41
N LYS A 78 1.13 -8.78 4.17
CA LYS A 78 1.97 -9.77 4.86
C LYS A 78 2.72 -9.16 6.03
N LYS A 79 3.33 -7.99 5.84
CA LYS A 79 4.14 -7.32 6.86
C LYS A 79 4.24 -5.84 6.59
N VAL A 80 4.22 -5.04 7.66
CA VAL A 80 4.58 -3.62 7.65
C VAL A 80 5.72 -3.41 8.63
N SER A 81 6.72 -2.62 8.25
CA SER A 81 7.81 -2.24 9.13
C SER A 81 8.36 -0.87 8.80
N THR A 82 8.95 -0.23 9.80
CA THR A 82 9.67 1.04 9.67
C THR A 82 11.14 0.84 10.02
N ASN A 83 12.02 1.68 9.47
CA ASN A 83 13.45 1.62 9.80
C ASN A 83 13.80 2.27 11.15
N ILE A 84 12.85 2.97 11.76
CA ILE A 84 12.97 3.57 13.09
C ILE A 84 11.76 3.12 13.91
N SER A 85 12.01 2.71 15.15
CA SER A 85 10.98 2.24 16.08
C SER A 85 10.44 3.34 16.97
N GLU A 86 11.21 4.43 17.17
CA GLU A 86 10.84 5.54 18.06
C GLU A 86 11.29 6.87 17.48
N VAL A 87 10.59 7.94 17.87
CA VAL A 87 10.94 9.33 17.56
C VAL A 87 10.71 10.24 18.76
N GLU A 88 11.47 11.34 18.83
CA GLU A 88 11.21 12.40 19.80
C GLU A 88 10.15 13.35 19.25
N ILE A 89 9.15 13.65 20.07
CA ILE A 89 8.11 14.63 19.78
C ILE A 89 8.24 15.80 20.74
N THR A 90 8.17 17.01 20.18
CA THR A 90 8.07 18.27 20.91
C THR A 90 6.70 18.90 20.63
N SER A 91 5.93 19.17 21.68
CA SER A 91 4.68 19.93 21.60
C SER A 91 4.32 20.56 22.95
N SER A 92 3.12 21.11 23.09
CA SER A 92 2.59 21.50 24.40
C SER A 92 2.32 20.27 25.25
N GLU A 93 2.47 20.38 26.57
CA GLU A 93 2.20 19.28 27.50
C GLU A 93 0.82 18.65 27.29
N SER A 94 -0.22 19.48 27.12
CA SER A 94 -1.58 19.02 26.84
C SER A 94 -1.71 18.17 25.57
N ILE A 95 -0.90 18.45 24.54
CA ILE A 95 -0.91 17.68 23.29
C ILE A 95 -0.09 16.41 23.45
N ILE A 96 1.09 16.49 24.08
CA ILE A 96 1.93 15.31 24.37
C ILE A 96 1.15 14.25 25.14
N ASP A 97 0.31 14.67 26.10
CA ASP A 97 -0.47 13.73 26.91
C ASP A 97 -1.66 13.10 26.14
N GLN A 98 -2.02 13.63 24.97
CA GLN A 98 -3.05 13.08 24.08
C GLN A 98 -2.47 12.16 22.99
N ILE A 99 -1.16 12.21 22.73
CA ILE A 99 -0.53 11.36 21.72
C ILE A 99 -0.55 9.92 22.22
N ASP A 100 -1.09 9.04 21.40
CA ASP A 100 -1.06 7.59 21.63
C ASP A 100 0.20 6.99 21.00
N HIS A 101 0.42 7.24 19.70
CA HIS A 101 1.59 6.77 18.95
C HIS A 101 1.89 7.66 17.73
N VAL A 102 2.95 7.31 17.00
CA VAL A 102 3.32 7.96 15.73
C VAL A 102 3.09 7.00 14.58
N VAL A 103 2.47 7.49 13.50
CA VAL A 103 2.21 6.70 12.30
C VAL A 103 3.10 7.09 11.13
N ALA A 104 3.58 6.07 10.43
CA ALA A 104 4.20 6.14 9.12
C ALA A 104 3.23 5.55 8.09
N LYS A 105 2.35 6.40 7.55
CA LYS A 105 1.25 5.97 6.68
C LYS A 105 1.69 5.81 5.22
N LEU A 106 1.21 4.77 4.55
CA LEU A 106 1.36 4.62 3.10
C LEU A 106 0.67 5.80 2.39
N PRO A 107 1.33 6.49 1.43
CA PRO A 107 0.70 7.61 0.73
C PRO A 107 -0.62 7.20 0.06
N GLU A 108 -1.67 8.00 0.20
CA GLU A 108 -3.03 7.69 -0.28
C GLU A 108 -3.10 7.42 -1.80
N THR A 109 -2.14 7.92 -2.56
CA THR A 109 -2.03 7.69 -4.01
C THR A 109 -1.50 6.31 -4.39
N LYS A 110 -1.16 5.46 -3.40
CA LYS A 110 -0.62 4.12 -3.63
C LYS A 110 -1.66 3.05 -3.38
N VAL A 111 -1.73 2.12 -4.33
CA VAL A 111 -2.40 0.82 -4.22
C VAL A 111 -1.33 -0.25 -4.47
N LEU A 112 -1.27 -1.26 -3.61
CA LEU A 112 -0.20 -2.25 -3.57
C LEU A 112 -0.59 -3.55 -4.27
N ASP A 113 0.09 -3.84 -5.37
CA ASP A 113 0.13 -5.13 -6.08
C ASP A 113 1.52 -5.81 -5.99
N SER A 114 2.41 -5.20 -5.21
CA SER A 114 3.81 -5.56 -5.06
C SER A 114 4.37 -4.91 -3.79
N ASN A 115 5.55 -5.35 -3.36
CA ASN A 115 6.20 -4.81 -2.16
C ASN A 115 6.51 -3.31 -2.33
N TYR A 116 6.33 -2.54 -1.26
CA TYR A 116 6.62 -1.12 -1.24
C TYR A 116 7.80 -0.82 -0.32
N SER A 117 8.62 0.15 -0.74
CA SER A 117 9.69 0.72 0.07
C SER A 117 9.82 2.20 -0.24
N GLY A 118 9.62 3.07 0.74
CA GLY A 118 9.67 4.52 0.50
C GLY A 118 9.78 5.34 1.78
N ARG A 119 10.20 6.60 1.64
CA ARG A 119 10.25 7.55 2.77
C ARG A 119 8.93 8.29 2.89
N VAL A 120 8.33 8.23 4.07
CA VAL A 120 7.03 8.86 4.38
C VAL A 120 7.19 9.84 5.55
N ALA A 121 6.31 10.84 5.60
CA ALA A 121 6.23 11.75 6.73
C ALA A 121 5.60 11.03 7.93
N LEU A 122 6.08 11.37 9.11
CA LEU A 122 5.51 10.88 10.36
C LEU A 122 4.42 11.81 10.86
N GLN A 123 3.40 11.25 11.48
CA GLN A 123 2.30 11.99 12.09
C GLN A 123 2.08 11.47 13.51
N ALA A 124 1.98 12.37 14.48
CA ALA A 124 1.56 12.03 15.82
C ALA A 124 0.04 11.96 15.86
N VAL A 125 -0.52 10.88 16.39
CA VAL A 125 -1.97 10.67 16.43
C VAL A 125 -2.45 10.39 17.84
N ALA A 126 -3.67 10.82 18.12
CA ALA A 126 -4.42 10.40 19.30
C ALA A 126 -5.00 8.99 19.09
N ALA A 127 -5.56 8.40 20.15
CA ALA A 127 -6.15 7.07 20.13
C ALA A 127 -7.33 6.91 19.14
N ASP A 128 -7.98 8.01 18.76
CA ASP A 128 -9.05 8.04 17.75
C ASP A 128 -8.54 8.27 16.31
N GLY A 129 -7.23 8.38 16.12
CA GLY A 129 -6.59 8.67 14.83
C GLY A 129 -6.47 10.15 14.49
N THR A 130 -6.92 11.06 15.36
CA THR A 130 -6.78 12.51 15.13
C THR A 130 -5.31 12.92 15.08
N ILE A 131 -4.91 13.64 14.03
CA ILE A 131 -3.55 14.15 13.87
C ILE A 131 -3.34 15.34 14.82
N LEU A 132 -2.28 15.27 15.62
CA LEU A 132 -1.95 16.28 16.62
C LEU A 132 -0.77 17.16 16.17
N ALA A 133 -0.94 18.47 16.33
CA ALA A 133 0.08 19.45 15.98
C ALA A 133 1.33 19.26 16.85
N SER A 134 2.44 18.86 16.21
CA SER A 134 3.66 18.51 16.90
C SER A 134 4.89 18.60 15.99
N ALA A 135 6.06 18.81 16.59
CA ALA A 135 7.34 18.72 15.90
C ALA A 135 7.98 17.36 16.18
N ILE A 136 8.22 16.58 15.12
CA ILE A 136 8.71 15.20 15.20
C ILE A 136 10.16 15.14 14.68
N ASN A 137 11.04 14.49 15.43
CA ASN A 137 12.45 14.31 15.07
C ASN A 137 12.89 12.84 15.20
N PRO A 138 13.33 12.19 14.11
CA PRO A 138 13.27 12.64 12.71
C PRO A 138 11.83 12.76 12.18
N SER A 139 11.58 13.71 11.27
CA SER A 139 10.22 13.95 10.71
C SER A 139 9.77 12.94 9.64
N LYS A 140 10.68 12.07 9.17
CA LYS A 140 10.42 11.08 8.12
C LYS A 140 11.09 9.76 8.42
N ALA A 141 10.36 8.67 8.19
CA ALA A 141 10.86 7.30 8.27
C ALA A 141 10.80 6.60 6.90
N LYS A 142 11.57 5.53 6.73
CA LYS A 142 11.41 4.57 5.64
C LYS A 142 10.34 3.57 6.06
N LEU A 143 9.26 3.50 5.29
CA LEU A 143 8.19 2.51 5.39
C LEU A 143 8.46 1.38 4.40
N GLU A 144 8.40 0.15 4.89
CA GLU A 144 8.51 -1.07 4.11
C GLU A 144 7.24 -1.90 4.29
N VAL A 145 6.61 -2.24 3.17
CA VAL A 145 5.39 -3.02 3.14
C VAL A 145 5.61 -4.23 2.25
N THR A 146 5.32 -5.41 2.80
CA THR A 146 5.32 -6.67 2.06
C THR A 146 3.88 -7.12 1.86
N VAL A 147 3.52 -7.41 0.62
CA VAL A 147 2.22 -8.00 0.25
C VAL A 147 2.43 -9.39 -0.33
N LYS A 148 1.40 -10.22 -0.29
CA LYS A 148 1.38 -11.51 -0.98
C LYS A 148 0.11 -11.63 -1.81
N LYS A 149 0.21 -12.35 -2.94
CA LYS A 149 -0.96 -12.74 -3.71
C LYS A 149 -1.76 -13.77 -2.91
N LEU A 150 -3.08 -13.64 -2.94
CA LEU A 150 -3.98 -14.70 -2.51
C LEU A 150 -3.87 -15.86 -3.49
N THR A 151 -3.62 -17.04 -2.95
CA THR A 151 -3.47 -18.26 -3.74
C THR A 151 -4.27 -19.41 -3.14
N LYS A 152 -4.77 -20.29 -4.01
CA LYS A 152 -5.42 -21.55 -3.64
C LYS A 152 -4.80 -22.65 -4.49
N THR A 153 -4.52 -23.81 -3.90
CA THR A 153 -4.08 -24.99 -4.65
C THR A 153 -5.28 -25.86 -4.95
N VAL A 154 -5.48 -26.21 -6.21
CA VAL A 154 -6.63 -26.99 -6.69
C VAL A 154 -6.17 -28.18 -7.54
N PRO A 155 -6.88 -29.32 -7.51
CA PRO A 155 -6.57 -30.47 -8.35
C PRO A 155 -6.79 -30.17 -9.84
N VAL A 156 -6.03 -30.88 -10.68
CA VAL A 156 -6.24 -30.89 -12.14
C VAL A 156 -6.98 -32.16 -12.53
N THR A 157 -8.12 -32.02 -13.19
CA THR A 157 -8.91 -33.13 -13.74
C THR A 157 -8.73 -33.19 -15.25
N VAL A 158 -8.60 -34.40 -15.81
CA VAL A 158 -8.50 -34.57 -17.27
C VAL A 158 -9.88 -34.85 -17.82
N LYS A 159 -10.31 -34.06 -18.81
CA LYS A 159 -11.51 -34.31 -19.58
C LYS A 159 -11.13 -34.62 -21.02
N THR A 160 -11.41 -35.83 -21.46
CA THR A 160 -11.18 -36.22 -22.85
C THR A 160 -12.31 -35.74 -23.74
N THR A 161 -11.95 -35.36 -24.97
CA THR A 161 -12.87 -34.94 -26.03
C THR A 161 -12.52 -35.68 -27.32
N GLY A 162 -13.46 -35.80 -28.25
CA GLY A 162 -13.28 -36.61 -29.47
C GLY A 162 -13.64 -38.09 -29.28
N GLU A 163 -13.67 -38.84 -30.37
CA GLU A 163 -14.02 -40.27 -30.38
C GLU A 163 -12.77 -41.16 -30.32
N MET A 164 -12.80 -42.19 -29.48
CA MET A 164 -11.72 -43.17 -29.39
C MET A 164 -11.69 -44.05 -30.65
N SER A 165 -10.49 -44.27 -31.21
CA SER A 165 -10.32 -45.15 -32.37
C SER A 165 -10.77 -46.60 -32.10
N ASP A 166 -11.49 -47.21 -33.03
CA ASP A 166 -11.94 -48.60 -32.95
C ASP A 166 -10.82 -49.64 -32.73
N LYS A 167 -9.57 -49.27 -33.03
CA LYS A 167 -8.37 -50.11 -32.89
C LYS A 167 -7.80 -50.15 -31.46
N ILE A 168 -8.37 -49.38 -30.55
CA ILE A 168 -7.88 -49.16 -29.18
C ILE A 168 -8.92 -49.72 -28.20
N SER A 169 -8.47 -50.40 -27.15
CA SER A 169 -9.33 -50.93 -26.09
C SER A 169 -9.44 -49.98 -24.90
N ASP A 170 -8.37 -49.22 -24.62
CA ASP A 170 -8.30 -48.28 -23.49
C ASP A 170 -7.25 -47.18 -23.73
N ILE A 171 -7.48 -46.00 -23.17
CA ILE A 171 -6.47 -44.92 -23.07
C ILE A 171 -6.38 -44.51 -21.60
N SER A 172 -5.22 -44.77 -21.00
CA SER A 172 -4.89 -44.27 -19.67
C SER A 172 -4.12 -42.95 -19.77
N TYR A 173 -4.25 -42.11 -18.75
CA TYR A 173 -3.57 -40.82 -18.69
C TYR A 173 -2.76 -40.66 -17.41
N LYS A 174 -1.66 -39.91 -17.52
CA LYS A 174 -0.85 -39.47 -16.39
C LYS A 174 -0.51 -38.00 -16.56
N LEU A 175 -0.90 -37.19 -15.57
CA LEU A 175 -0.54 -35.78 -15.51
C LEU A 175 0.91 -35.62 -15.03
N SER A 176 1.63 -34.66 -15.60
CA SER A 176 2.93 -34.23 -15.07
C SER A 176 2.84 -33.71 -13.64
N GLN A 177 1.68 -33.17 -13.27
CA GLN A 177 1.33 -32.71 -11.93
C GLN A 177 -0.18 -32.78 -11.71
N SER A 178 -0.60 -33.26 -10.56
CA SER A 178 -2.02 -33.45 -10.21
C SER A 178 -2.67 -32.21 -9.60
N GLN A 179 -1.90 -31.15 -9.33
CA GLN A 179 -2.36 -29.92 -8.69
C GLN A 179 -1.72 -28.70 -9.37
N VAL A 180 -2.41 -27.57 -9.30
CA VAL A 180 -1.95 -26.26 -9.76
C VAL A 180 -2.27 -25.19 -8.72
N THR A 181 -1.52 -24.09 -8.75
CA THR A 181 -1.79 -22.92 -7.91
C THR A 181 -2.58 -21.91 -8.71
N ILE A 182 -3.72 -21.47 -8.19
CA ILE A 182 -4.49 -20.36 -8.75
C ILE A 182 -4.34 -19.11 -7.91
N SER A 183 -4.37 -17.94 -8.53
CA SER A 183 -4.31 -16.62 -7.87
C SER A 183 -5.37 -15.67 -8.42
N GLY A 184 -5.98 -14.87 -7.55
CA GLY A 184 -7.12 -14.02 -7.89
C GLY A 184 -7.77 -13.39 -6.65
N SER A 185 -8.95 -12.78 -6.81
CA SER A 185 -9.76 -12.31 -5.67
C SER A 185 -10.24 -13.48 -4.81
N GLN A 186 -10.56 -13.23 -3.55
CA GLN A 186 -11.08 -14.27 -2.65
C GLN A 186 -12.31 -14.98 -3.26
N ASP A 187 -13.29 -14.21 -3.73
CA ASP A 187 -14.50 -14.76 -4.37
C ASP A 187 -14.18 -15.62 -5.61
N ALA A 188 -13.19 -15.23 -6.42
CA ALA A 188 -12.79 -16.00 -7.60
C ALA A 188 -12.05 -17.29 -7.23
N LEU A 189 -11.22 -17.25 -6.19
CA LEU A 189 -10.54 -18.44 -5.65
C LEU A 189 -11.55 -19.42 -5.03
N ASP A 190 -12.54 -18.91 -4.31
CA ASP A 190 -13.57 -19.73 -3.67
C ASP A 190 -14.49 -20.39 -4.70
N ALA A 191 -14.73 -19.75 -5.84
CA ALA A 191 -15.55 -20.30 -6.93
C ALA A 191 -14.85 -21.41 -7.76
N VAL A 192 -13.54 -21.62 -7.61
CA VAL A 192 -12.78 -22.61 -8.38
C VAL A 192 -12.38 -23.77 -7.49
N ASP A 193 -12.98 -24.94 -7.70
CA ASP A 193 -12.67 -26.17 -6.96
C ASP A 193 -11.66 -27.07 -7.67
N GLU A 194 -11.66 -27.06 -9.00
CA GLU A 194 -10.74 -27.83 -9.84
C GLU A 194 -10.43 -27.10 -11.14
N VAL A 195 -9.34 -27.48 -11.80
CA VAL A 195 -8.95 -26.98 -13.12
C VAL A 195 -8.98 -28.12 -14.12
N VAL A 196 -9.71 -27.94 -15.22
CA VAL A 196 -9.94 -29.00 -16.21
C VAL A 196 -8.91 -28.92 -17.34
N ALA A 197 -8.14 -29.98 -17.52
CA ALA A 197 -7.28 -30.21 -18.67
C ALA A 197 -8.08 -30.92 -19.78
N ASN A 198 -8.48 -30.17 -20.81
CA ASN A 198 -9.17 -30.74 -21.96
C ASN A 198 -8.17 -31.37 -22.94
N VAL A 199 -8.33 -32.66 -23.22
CA VAL A 199 -7.45 -33.43 -24.11
C VAL A 199 -8.27 -33.99 -25.27
N ASP A 200 -7.90 -33.65 -26.50
CA ASP A 200 -8.48 -34.27 -27.70
C ASP A 200 -7.80 -35.63 -27.96
N ILE A 201 -8.60 -36.70 -27.99
CA ILE A 201 -8.14 -38.07 -28.22
C ILE A 201 -8.49 -38.60 -29.62
N ALA A 202 -9.15 -37.83 -30.48
CA ALA A 202 -9.66 -38.30 -31.78
C ALA A 202 -8.57 -38.88 -32.70
N ASN A 203 -7.35 -38.35 -32.61
CA ASN A 203 -6.20 -38.75 -33.45
C ASN A 203 -5.16 -39.60 -32.70
N VAL A 204 -5.45 -39.99 -31.45
CA VAL A 204 -4.50 -40.74 -30.62
C VAL A 204 -4.53 -42.21 -31.00
N THR A 205 -3.42 -42.74 -31.52
CA THR A 205 -3.29 -44.15 -31.97
C THR A 205 -2.08 -44.89 -31.37
N LYS A 206 -1.20 -44.17 -30.68
CA LYS A 206 0.00 -44.64 -30.01
C LYS A 206 0.26 -43.76 -28.78
N ASP A 207 1.10 -44.23 -27.88
CA ASP A 207 1.56 -43.47 -26.73
C ASP A 207 2.10 -42.11 -27.17
N THR A 208 1.63 -41.06 -26.51
CA THR A 208 2.00 -39.68 -26.83
C THR A 208 1.94 -38.81 -25.59
N SER A 209 2.50 -37.60 -25.69
CA SER A 209 2.39 -36.58 -24.66
C SER A 209 1.79 -35.33 -25.27
N VAL A 210 0.77 -34.78 -24.62
CA VAL A 210 0.04 -33.60 -25.08
C VAL A 210 0.22 -32.49 -24.05
N SER A 211 0.69 -31.33 -24.49
CA SER A 211 0.72 -30.13 -23.66
C SER A 211 -0.65 -29.46 -23.68
N VAL A 212 -1.25 -29.28 -22.51
CA VAL A 212 -2.59 -28.72 -22.36
C VAL A 212 -2.48 -27.38 -21.62
N ASN A 213 -3.03 -26.33 -22.22
CA ASN A 213 -3.20 -25.04 -21.55
C ASN A 213 -4.32 -25.14 -20.52
N LEU A 214 -4.04 -24.70 -19.30
CA LEU A 214 -4.97 -24.64 -18.21
C LEU A 214 -5.48 -23.21 -18.02
N SER A 215 -6.78 -23.08 -17.83
CA SER A 215 -7.43 -21.81 -17.49
C SER A 215 -8.61 -22.06 -16.57
N ALA A 216 -8.93 -21.06 -15.76
CA ALA A 216 -10.11 -21.03 -14.91
C ALA A 216 -10.65 -19.60 -14.85
N ASN A 217 -11.95 -19.46 -14.54
CA ASN A 217 -12.63 -18.17 -14.62
C ASN A 217 -12.07 -17.19 -13.58
N ASN A 218 -11.72 -15.97 -14.02
CA ASN A 218 -11.29 -14.85 -13.17
C ASN A 218 -10.10 -15.12 -12.24
N VAL A 219 -9.30 -16.15 -12.53
CA VAL A 219 -8.06 -16.47 -11.81
C VAL A 219 -6.91 -16.71 -12.78
N THR A 220 -5.69 -16.52 -12.30
CA THR A 220 -4.45 -16.90 -13.02
C THR A 220 -3.99 -18.26 -12.52
N VAL A 221 -3.75 -19.21 -13.44
CA VAL A 221 -3.29 -20.57 -13.14
C VAL A 221 -1.78 -20.68 -13.35
N ASP A 222 -1.06 -21.24 -12.37
CA ASP A 222 0.37 -21.51 -12.42
C ASP A 222 0.70 -22.96 -12.00
N PRO A 223 1.41 -23.74 -12.86
CA PRO A 223 1.73 -23.45 -14.25
C PRO A 223 0.48 -23.39 -15.13
N SER A 224 0.52 -22.54 -16.15
CA SER A 224 -0.55 -22.41 -17.15
C SER A 224 -0.57 -23.55 -18.17
N VAL A 225 0.42 -24.44 -18.15
CA VAL A 225 0.53 -25.59 -19.05
C VAL A 225 0.93 -26.84 -18.26
N VAL A 226 0.24 -27.94 -18.52
CA VAL A 226 0.60 -29.27 -18.00
C VAL A 226 0.74 -30.26 -19.13
N THR A 227 1.62 -31.25 -18.95
CA THR A 227 1.77 -32.34 -19.91
C THR A 227 0.91 -33.51 -19.48
N VAL A 228 0.04 -33.98 -20.37
CA VAL A 228 -0.74 -35.20 -20.21
C VAL A 228 -0.09 -36.29 -21.03
N GLN A 229 0.46 -37.30 -20.37
CA GLN A 229 0.97 -38.50 -21.02
C GLN A 229 -0.19 -39.47 -21.23
N LEU A 230 -0.43 -39.86 -22.48
CA LEU A 230 -1.47 -40.82 -22.87
C LEU A 230 -0.79 -42.15 -23.20
N THR A 231 -1.26 -43.23 -22.59
CA THR A 231 -0.80 -44.59 -22.85
C THR A 231 -1.96 -45.40 -23.43
N VAL A 232 -1.72 -45.96 -24.62
CA VAL A 232 -2.72 -46.59 -25.46
C VAL A 232 -2.64 -48.10 -25.33
N THR A 233 -3.75 -48.74 -24.95
CA THR A 233 -3.89 -50.19 -24.96
C THR A 233 -4.60 -50.62 -26.23
N LYS A 234 -3.97 -51.48 -27.04
CA LYS A 234 -4.58 -51.98 -28.29
C LYS A 234 -5.60 -53.08 -28.01
N LYS A 235 -6.55 -53.25 -28.93
CA LYS A 235 -7.41 -54.46 -28.98
C LYS A 235 -6.64 -55.66 -29.49
#